data_AF-A0A183L0J5-F1
#
_entry.id   AF-A0A183L0J5-F1
#
_cell.length_a   1.000
_cell.length_b   1.000
_cell.length_c   1.000
_cell.angle_alpha   90.00
_cell.angle_beta   90.00
_cell.angle_gamma   90.00
#
_symmetry.space_group_name_H-M   'P 1'
#
loop_
_entity.id
_entity.type
_entity.pdbx_description
1 polymer ?
#
loop_
_entity_poly.entity_id
_entity_poly.type
_entity_poly.pdbx_seq_one_letter_code
_entity_poly.pdbx_strand_id
1 'polypeptide(L)'
;MVIRNLQSYLNRISRQQEPLFAVDLMLAGTDVVGNPQPAELYRLVIQELRDAIESTRVFVRWYRGSCVIAPGVKIDGSEDLHYFTFYEEIAKSSEIADLVQQIAKVYANTVEKVKRFQDSWRKHKGKFVANKVSTINQKP
;
A
#
# COMPACT_ATOMS: atom_id res chain seq x y z
N MET A 1 -18.21 -10.48 -0.97
CA MET A 1 -17.79 -9.22 -1.63
C MET A 1 -16.29 -8.99 -1.43
N VAL A 2 -15.80 -8.86 -0.19
CA VAL A 2 -14.38 -8.59 0.12
C VAL A 2 -13.41 -9.62 -0.48
N ILE A 3 -13.68 -10.92 -0.29
CA ILE A 3 -12.86 -12.00 -0.85
C ILE A 3 -12.69 -11.85 -2.38
N ARG A 4 -13.79 -11.65 -3.11
CA ARG A 4 -13.77 -11.48 -4.57
C ARG A 4 -12.95 -10.24 -4.98
N ASN A 5 -13.06 -9.14 -4.23
CA ASN A 5 -12.29 -7.93 -4.51
C ASN A 5 -10.79 -8.16 -4.30
N LEU A 6 -10.40 -8.79 -3.18
CA LEU A 6 -9.00 -9.12 -2.89
C LEU A 6 -8.43 -10.13 -3.90
N GLN A 7 -9.19 -11.14 -4.30
CA GLN A 7 -8.81 -12.08 -5.36
C GLN A 7 -8.61 -11.36 -6.69
N SER A 8 -9.53 -10.47 -7.07
CA SER A 8 -9.40 -9.67 -8.30
C SER A 8 -8.17 -8.77 -8.25
N TYR A 9 -7.90 -8.13 -7.10
CA TYR A 9 -6.73 -7.29 -6.92
C TYR A 9 -5.43 -8.09 -7.01
N LEU A 10 -5.35 -9.23 -6.30
CA LEU A 10 -4.21 -10.16 -6.36
C LEU A 10 -3.93 -10.62 -7.80
N ASN A 11 -4.98 -10.94 -8.56
CA ASN A 11 -4.84 -11.33 -9.97
C ASN A 11 -4.27 -10.18 -10.83
N ARG A 12 -4.72 -8.94 -10.63
CA ARG A 12 -4.23 -7.77 -11.38
C ARG A 12 -2.75 -7.50 -11.10
N ILE A 13 -2.35 -7.45 -9.82
CA ILE A 13 -0.95 -7.18 -9.44
C ILE A 13 0.00 -8.32 -9.84
N SER A 14 -0.50 -9.56 -9.91
CA SER A 14 0.32 -10.73 -10.28
C SER A 14 0.53 -10.85 -11.78
N ARG A 15 -0.46 -10.48 -12.60
CA ARG A 15 -0.38 -10.58 -14.07
C ARG A 15 0.44 -9.47 -14.71
N GLN A 16 0.52 -8.30 -14.07
CA GLN A 16 1.30 -7.14 -14.56
C GLN A 16 0.99 -6.76 -16.02
N GLN A 17 -0.27 -6.91 -16.44
CA GLN A 17 -0.71 -6.62 -17.82
C GLN A 17 -0.84 -5.11 -18.10
N GLU A 18 -1.10 -4.33 -17.06
CA GLU A 18 -1.25 -2.87 -17.13
C GLU A 18 -0.45 -2.21 -16.00
N PRO A 19 0.11 -1.01 -16.22
CA PRO A 19 0.74 -0.24 -15.16
C PRO A 19 -0.31 0.24 -14.15
N LEU A 20 -0.05 0.01 -12.85
CA LEU A 20 -0.99 0.36 -11.77
C LEU A 20 -0.67 1.71 -11.11
N PHE A 21 0.61 2.01 -10.95
CA PHE A 21 1.12 3.25 -10.39
C PHE A 21 2.55 3.49 -10.88
N ALA A 22 3.01 4.73 -10.77
CA ALA A 22 4.39 5.12 -11.03
C ALA A 22 5.12 5.41 -9.71
N VAL A 23 6.43 5.22 -9.71
CA VAL A 23 7.33 5.63 -8.63
C VAL A 23 8.38 6.53 -9.27
N ASP A 24 8.51 7.75 -8.78
CA ASP A 24 9.47 8.70 -9.33
C ASP A 24 10.87 8.35 -8.84
N LEU A 25 11.86 8.41 -9.73
CA LEU A 25 13.26 8.39 -9.36
C LEU A 25 13.84 9.79 -9.53
N MET A 26 14.46 10.29 -8.47
CA MET A 26 15.05 11.61 -8.41
C MET A 26 16.53 11.52 -8.07
N LEU A 27 17.30 12.51 -8.51
CA LEU A 27 18.71 12.61 -8.17
C LEU A 27 18.86 13.52 -6.94
N ALA A 28 19.24 12.95 -5.80
CA ALA A 28 19.57 13.67 -4.58
C ALA A 28 21.10 13.80 -4.46
N GLY A 29 21.64 14.92 -4.95
CA GLY A 29 23.08 15.10 -5.12
C GLY A 29 23.64 14.14 -6.15
N THR A 30 24.32 13.09 -5.70
CA THR A 30 24.87 12.03 -6.56
C THR A 30 24.14 10.69 -6.44
N ASP A 31 23.17 10.60 -5.53
CA ASP A 31 22.45 9.36 -5.24
C ASP A 31 21.07 9.39 -5.91
N VAL A 32 20.67 8.27 -6.51
CA VAL A 32 19.34 8.10 -7.08
C VAL A 32 18.41 7.58 -5.99
N VAL A 33 17.32 8.30 -5.76
CA VAL A 33 16.34 8.05 -4.70
C VAL A 33 14.94 7.90 -5.28
N GLY A 34 14.17 6.95 -4.74
CA GLY A 34 12.76 6.78 -5.10
C GLY A 34 11.82 7.64 -4.26
N ASN A 35 10.75 8.13 -4.88
CA ASN A 35 9.63 8.76 -4.22
C ASN A 35 8.32 8.04 -4.62
N PRO A 36 7.68 7.27 -3.72
CA PRO A 36 8.12 6.95 -2.36
C PRO A 36 9.38 6.06 -2.33
N GLN A 37 10.06 6.03 -1.18
CA GLN A 37 11.19 5.10 -0.99
C GLN A 37 10.69 3.63 -1.00
N PRO A 38 11.51 2.63 -1.39
CA PRO A 38 11.05 1.24 -1.44
C PRO A 38 10.42 0.73 -0.14
N ALA A 39 10.99 1.06 1.03
CA ALA A 39 10.44 0.68 2.33
C ALA A 39 9.11 1.40 2.65
N GLU A 40 8.99 2.65 2.22
CA GLU A 40 7.76 3.45 2.37
C GLU A 40 6.66 2.92 1.45
N LEU A 41 6.99 2.58 0.20
CA LEU A 41 6.07 1.93 -0.73
C LEU A 41 5.49 0.65 -0.12
N TYR A 42 6.32 -0.20 0.48
CA TYR A 42 5.83 -1.39 1.18
C TYR A 42 4.89 -1.03 2.34
N ARG A 43 5.25 -0.04 3.17
CA ARG A 43 4.38 0.42 4.26
C ARG A 43 3.03 0.92 3.77
N LEU A 44 3.01 1.71 2.68
CA LEU A 44 1.78 2.25 2.10
C LEU A 44 0.85 1.13 1.62
N VAL A 45 1.39 0.09 0.98
CA VAL A 45 0.61 -1.08 0.58
C VAL A 45 0.03 -1.81 1.79
N ILE A 46 0.83 -2.07 2.82
CA ILE A 46 0.34 -2.74 4.03
C ILE A 46 -0.74 -1.90 4.72
N GLN A 47 -0.61 -0.58 4.70
CA GLN A 47 -1.64 0.32 5.21
C GLN A 47 -2.92 0.24 4.36
N GLU A 48 -2.81 0.29 3.03
CA GLU A 48 -3.95 0.18 2.11
C GLU A 48 -4.73 -1.13 2.33
N LEU A 49 -4.04 -2.25 2.52
CA LEU A 49 -4.68 -3.54 2.83
C LEU A 49 -5.43 -3.52 4.16
N ARG A 50 -4.87 -2.85 5.19
CA ARG A 50 -5.55 -2.68 6.48
C ARG A 50 -6.77 -1.80 6.34
N ASP A 51 -6.64 -0.68 5.64
CA ASP A 51 -7.72 0.28 5.42
C ASP A 51 -8.86 -0.36 4.60
N ALA A 52 -8.54 -1.23 3.64
CA ALA A 52 -9.54 -1.99 2.89
C ALA A 52 -10.38 -2.89 3.81
N ILE A 53 -9.77 -3.54 4.81
CA ILE A 53 -10.50 -4.34 5.80
C ILE A 53 -11.26 -3.44 6.78
N GLU A 54 -10.63 -2.39 7.29
CA GLU A 54 -11.22 -1.45 8.23
C GLU A 54 -12.45 -0.73 7.65
N SER A 55 -12.42 -0.42 6.34
CA SER A 55 -13.54 0.19 5.62
C SER A 55 -14.82 -0.66 5.68
N THR A 56 -14.72 -1.96 5.99
CA THR A 56 -15.87 -2.85 6.10
C THR A 56 -16.71 -2.63 7.35
N ARG A 57 -16.24 -1.81 8.30
CA ARG A 57 -17.01 -1.38 9.47
C ARG A 57 -18.26 -0.58 9.14
N VAL A 58 -18.35 0.00 7.94
CA VAL A 58 -19.57 0.70 7.52
C VAL A 58 -20.71 -0.28 7.18
N PHE A 59 -20.41 -1.57 6.98
CA PHE A 59 -21.41 -2.58 6.66
C PHE A 59 -22.03 -3.14 7.94
N VAL A 60 -23.09 -2.48 8.40
CA VAL A 60 -23.91 -2.93 9.54
C VAL A 60 -24.57 -4.27 9.21
N ARG A 61 -24.63 -5.16 10.20
CA ARG A 61 -25.26 -6.47 10.06
C ARG A 61 -26.78 -6.36 9.92
N TRP A 62 -27.38 -7.45 9.45
CA TRP A 62 -28.83 -7.62 9.46
C TRP A 62 -29.24 -8.54 10.60
N TYR A 63 -30.48 -8.42 11.07
CA TYR A 63 -31.05 -9.44 11.94
C TYR A 63 -31.03 -10.78 11.22
N ARG A 64 -30.66 -11.84 11.95
CA ARG A 64 -30.50 -13.19 11.42
C ARG A 64 -31.76 -13.63 10.68
N GLY A 65 -31.61 -14.03 9.42
CA GLY A 65 -32.71 -14.51 8.59
C GLY A 65 -33.64 -13.41 8.06
N SER A 66 -33.26 -12.14 8.16
CA SER A 66 -34.02 -11.00 7.65
C SER A 66 -33.16 -10.10 6.76
N CYS A 67 -33.81 -9.17 6.05
CA CYS A 67 -33.16 -8.05 5.36
C CYS A 67 -33.28 -6.73 6.15
N VAL A 68 -33.47 -6.82 7.48
CA VAL A 68 -33.61 -5.65 8.35
C VAL A 68 -32.26 -5.36 9.00
N ILE A 69 -31.76 -4.14 8.84
CA ILE A 69 -30.50 -3.70 9.44
C ILE A 69 -30.62 -3.74 10.97
N ALA A 70 -29.61 -4.31 11.63
CA ALA A 70 -29.53 -4.36 13.08
C ALA A 70 -29.37 -2.92 13.62
N PRO A 71 -30.26 -2.46 14.53
CA PRO A 71 -30.16 -1.13 15.11
C PRO A 71 -28.94 -1.03 16.03
N GLY A 72 -28.49 0.20 16.27
CA GLY A 72 -27.44 0.46 17.24
C GLY A 72 -27.88 0.09 18.66
N VAL A 73 -26.98 -0.54 19.42
CA VAL A 73 -27.20 -0.98 20.80
C VAL A 73 -26.49 -0.02 21.74
N LYS A 74 -27.18 0.45 22.78
CA LYS A 74 -26.56 1.22 23.85
C LYS A 74 -25.70 0.29 24.69
N ILE A 75 -24.42 0.60 24.83
CA ILE A 75 -23.49 -0.13 25.70
C ILE A 75 -23.24 0.70 26.95
N ASP A 76 -23.26 0.05 28.11
CA ASP A 76 -23.01 0.69 29.39
C ASP A 76 -21.64 1.40 29.40
N GLY A 77 -21.64 2.67 29.77
CA GLY A 77 -20.45 3.52 29.77
C GLY A 77 -20.06 4.14 28.42
N SER A 78 -20.79 3.86 27.33
CA SER A 78 -20.59 4.53 26.03
C SER A 78 -21.65 5.61 25.81
N GLU A 79 -21.26 6.81 25.39
CA GLU A 79 -22.21 7.82 24.92
C GLU A 79 -22.80 7.46 23.55
N ASP A 80 -22.03 6.78 22.71
CA ASP A 80 -22.44 6.37 21.37
C ASP A 80 -23.12 5.00 21.33
N LEU A 81 -23.95 4.81 20.30
CA LEU A 81 -24.53 3.51 19.96
C LEU A 81 -23.49 2.61 19.29
N HIS A 82 -23.43 1.36 19.74
CA HIS A 82 -22.62 0.33 19.11
C HIS A 82 -23.38 -0.34 17.97
N TYR A 83 -22.77 -0.38 16.79
CA TYR A 83 -23.32 -1.08 15.63
C TYR A 83 -22.54 -2.37 15.38
N PHE A 84 -23.24 -3.49 15.34
CA PHE A 84 -22.66 -4.75 14.91
C PHE A 84 -22.46 -4.74 13.40
N THR A 85 -21.24 -5.04 12.96
CA THR A 85 -20.83 -4.93 11.56
C THR A 85 -20.27 -6.25 11.07
N PHE A 86 -20.24 -6.45 9.75
CA PHE A 86 -19.59 -7.62 9.15
C PHE A 86 -18.05 -7.60 9.28
N TYR A 87 -17.48 -6.47 9.72
CA TYR A 87 -16.04 -6.32 9.95
C TYR A 87 -15.47 -7.41 10.86
N GLU A 88 -16.17 -7.78 11.93
CA GLU A 88 -15.63 -8.74 12.89
C GLU A 88 -15.39 -10.12 12.28
N GLU A 89 -16.31 -10.60 11.42
CA GLU A 89 -16.11 -11.87 10.71
C GLU A 89 -15.06 -11.74 9.60
N ILE A 90 -15.07 -10.61 8.90
CA ILE A 90 -14.10 -10.33 7.83
C ILE A 90 -12.68 -10.31 8.40
N ALA A 91 -12.45 -9.60 9.51
CA ALA A 91 -11.14 -9.48 10.15
C ALA A 91 -10.64 -10.81 10.75
N LYS A 92 -11.54 -11.73 11.11
CA LYS A 92 -11.21 -13.07 11.64
C LYS A 92 -11.16 -14.16 10.57
N SER A 93 -11.47 -13.84 9.32
CA SER A 93 -11.50 -14.82 8.22
C SER A 93 -10.08 -15.24 7.82
N SER A 94 -9.79 -16.54 7.90
CA SER A 94 -8.51 -17.11 7.44
C SER A 94 -8.31 -16.92 5.94
N GLU A 95 -9.35 -17.07 5.13
CA GLU A 95 -9.29 -16.86 3.68
C GLU A 95 -8.89 -15.41 3.33
N ILE A 96 -9.40 -14.44 4.08
CA ILE A 96 -9.02 -13.03 3.92
C ILE A 96 -7.58 -12.81 4.35
N ALA A 97 -7.17 -13.38 5.49
CA ALA A 97 -5.78 -13.30 5.94
C ALA A 97 -4.80 -13.89 4.91
N ASP A 98 -5.14 -15.02 4.31
CA ASP A 98 -4.32 -15.68 3.28
C ASP A 98 -4.21 -14.82 2.01
N LEU A 99 -5.30 -14.20 1.57
CA LEU A 99 -5.29 -13.28 0.42
C LEU A 99 -4.44 -12.04 0.70
N VAL A 100 -4.57 -11.44 1.89
CA VAL A 100 -3.76 -10.29 2.32
C VAL A 100 -2.28 -10.65 2.34
N GLN A 101 -1.91 -11.82 2.86
CA GLN A 101 -0.52 -12.29 2.87
C GLN A 101 0.03 -12.51 1.46
N GLN A 102 -0.77 -13.08 0.55
CA GLN A 102 -0.37 -13.26 -0.85
C GLN A 102 -0.14 -11.91 -1.54
N ILE A 103 -1.02 -10.94 -1.33
CA ILE A 103 -0.85 -9.58 -1.88
C ILE A 103 0.41 -8.93 -1.31
N ALA A 104 0.61 -8.98 0.01
CA ALA A 104 1.79 -8.44 0.66
C ALA A 104 3.09 -9.06 0.12
N LYS A 105 3.10 -10.38 -0.16
CA LYS A 105 4.24 -11.08 -0.76
C LYS A 105 4.56 -10.59 -2.18
N VAL A 106 3.54 -10.37 -3.01
CA VAL A 106 3.73 -9.82 -4.37
C VAL A 106 4.38 -8.43 -4.28
N TYR A 107 3.94 -7.60 -3.34
CA TYR A 107 4.52 -6.26 -3.14
C TYR A 107 5.92 -6.30 -2.54
N ALA A 108 6.21 -7.20 -1.60
CA ALA A 108 7.57 -7.38 -1.07
C ALA A 108 8.57 -7.69 -2.19
N ASN A 109 8.22 -8.61 -3.09
CA ASN A 109 9.03 -8.92 -4.27
C ASN A 109 9.17 -7.74 -5.23
N THR A 110 8.10 -6.96 -5.41
CA THR A 110 8.10 -5.78 -6.29
C THR A 110 8.99 -4.68 -5.73
N VAL A 111 8.90 -4.40 -4.43
CA VAL A 111 9.73 -3.43 -3.71
C VAL A 111 11.20 -3.81 -3.79
N GLU A 112 11.53 -5.11 -3.69
CA GLU A 112 12.90 -5.58 -3.89
C GLU A 112 13.41 -5.29 -5.30
N LYS A 113 12.59 -5.50 -6.34
CA LYS A 113 12.93 -5.15 -7.72
C LYS A 113 13.17 -3.65 -7.89
N VAL A 114 12.32 -2.81 -7.29
CA VAL A 114 12.49 -1.34 -7.30
C VAL A 114 13.80 -0.95 -6.64
N LYS A 115 14.12 -1.52 -5.47
CA LYS A 115 15.38 -1.28 -4.76
C LYS A 115 16.59 -1.68 -5.61
N ARG A 116 16.57 -2.87 -6.23
CA ARG A 116 17.65 -3.34 -7.12
C ARG A 116 17.81 -2.42 -8.33
N PHE A 117 16.71 -1.95 -8.91
CA PHE A 117 16.73 -1.00 -10.02
C PHE A 117 17.36 0.34 -9.59
N GLN A 118 16.96 0.88 -8.44
CA GLN A 118 17.55 2.09 -7.86
C GLN A 118 19.06 1.92 -7.59
N ASP A 119 19.46 0.83 -6.94
CA ASP A 119 20.88 0.55 -6.64
C ASP A 119 21.73 0.36 -7.91
N SER A 120 21.13 -0.08 -9.02
CA SER A 120 21.83 -0.21 -10.31
C SER A 120 22.37 1.12 -10.84
N TRP A 121 21.80 2.25 -10.41
CA TRP A 121 22.27 3.59 -10.78
C TRP A 121 23.53 4.02 -10.05
N ARG A 122 23.92 3.35 -8.95
CA ARG A 122 25.16 3.65 -8.22
C ARG A 122 26.40 3.53 -9.09
N LYS A 123 26.40 2.63 -10.08
CA LYS A 123 27.50 2.49 -11.07
C LYS A 123 27.69 3.74 -11.93
N HIS A 124 26.69 4.61 -11.99
CA HIS A 124 26.71 5.85 -12.75
C HIS A 124 26.96 7.09 -11.87
N LYS A 125 27.30 6.91 -10.58
CA LYS A 125 27.51 8.01 -9.62
C LYS A 125 28.49 9.08 -10.12
N GLY A 126 29.56 8.67 -10.82
CA GLY A 126 30.53 9.60 -11.40
C GLY A 126 29.99 10.50 -12.53
N LYS A 127 28.84 10.18 -13.13
CA LYS A 127 28.16 11.03 -14.12
C LYS A 127 27.25 12.08 -13.46
N PHE A 128 26.92 11.91 -12.19
CA PHE A 128 26.02 12.78 -11.43
C PHE A 128 26.77 13.86 -10.65
N VAL A 129 28.04 14.10 -10.98
CA VAL A 129 28.80 15.22 -10.43
C VAL A 129 28.09 16.49 -10.88
N ALA A 130 27.65 17.30 -9.90
CA ALA A 130 27.09 18.62 -10.18
C ALA A 130 28.06 19.37 -11.10
N ASN A 131 27.53 20.08 -12.11
CA ASN A 131 28.33 21.05 -12.84
C ASN A 131 28.88 22.03 -11.81
N LYS A 132 30.12 21.81 -11.36
CA LYS A 132 30.92 22.88 -10.78
C LYS A 132 30.96 23.90 -11.90
N VAL A 133 30.29 25.04 -11.69
CA VAL A 133 30.51 26.22 -12.52
C VAL A 133 32.01 26.42 -12.49
N SER A 134 32.65 25.98 -13.57
CA SER A 134 34.09 26.02 -13.72
C SER A 134 34.48 27.46 -13.47
N THR A 135 35.35 27.65 -12.49
CA THR A 135 36.11 28.86 -12.23
C THR A 135 36.34 29.60 -13.54
N ILE A 136 35.60 30.69 -13.78
CA ILE A 136 36.01 31.68 -14.77
C ILE A 136 37.29 32.26 -14.16
N ASN A 137 38.42 31.72 -14.61
CA ASN A 137 39.73 32.26 -14.30
C ASN A 137 39.74 33.73 -14.76
N GLN A 138 39.46 34.64 -13.84
CA GLN A 138 39.98 36.00 -13.94
C GLN A 138 41.48 35.87 -13.76
N LYS A 139 42.21 35.92 -14.88
CA LYS A 139 43.64 36.21 -14.91
C LYS A 139 43.81 37.67 -15.41
N PRO A 140 44.93 38.29 -15.04
CA PRO A 140 45.02 39.55 -14.29
C PRO A 140 44.74 40.82 -15.10
#